data_AF-A0A3D4TJH2-F1
#
_entry.id   AF-A0A3D4TJH2-F1
#
_cell.length_a   1.000
_cell.length_b   1.000
_cell.length_c   1.000
_cell.angle_alpha   90.00
_cell.angle_beta   90.00
_cell.angle_gamma   90.00
#
_symmetry.space_group_name_H-M   'P 1'
#
loop_
_entity.id
_entity.type
_entity.pdbx_description
1 polymer ?
#
loop_
_entity_poly.entity_id
_entity_poly.type
_entity_poly.pdbx_seq_one_letter_code
_entity_poly.pdbx_strand_id
1 'polypeptide(L)' 'MATARKTTRAPARRGGRMPRADVVEMFTRLRELNPHPKTELEYSSPFELLVAVALSAQATDVGVNK' A
#
# COMPACT_ATOMS: atom_id res chain seq x y z
N MET A 1 41.91 -34.01 9.49
CA MET A 1 41.25 -32.97 8.66
C MET A 1 39.78 -33.34 8.50
N ALA A 2 38.87 -32.74 9.29
CA ALA A 2 37.43 -32.96 9.15
C ALA A 2 36.81 -31.70 8.52
N THR A 3 36.20 -31.86 7.35
CA THR A 3 35.59 -30.81 6.55
C THR A 3 34.25 -30.35 7.13
N ALA A 4 34.14 -29.06 7.48
CA ALA A 4 32.92 -28.45 7.98
C ALA A 4 31.85 -28.32 6.87
N ARG A 5 30.66 -28.89 7.11
CA ARG A 5 29.52 -28.82 6.19
C ARG A 5 28.82 -27.47 6.36
N LYS A 6 28.88 -26.61 5.34
CA LYS A 6 28.22 -25.29 5.31
C LYS A 6 26.70 -25.49 5.25
N THR A 7 25.99 -25.11 6.31
CA THR A 7 24.53 -25.13 6.35
C THR A 7 23.98 -23.97 5.51
N THR A 8 23.48 -24.27 4.31
CA THR A 8 22.72 -23.30 3.52
C THR A 8 21.36 -23.07 4.20
N ARG A 9 21.19 -21.93 4.87
CA ARG A 9 19.92 -21.55 5.49
C ARG A 9 18.90 -21.23 4.39
N ALA A 10 17.82 -22.00 4.35
CA ALA A 10 16.67 -21.76 3.46
C ALA A 10 16.11 -20.34 3.67
N PRO A 11 15.57 -19.68 2.62
CA PRO A 11 15.01 -18.34 2.76
C PRO A 11 13.83 -18.36 3.74
N ALA A 12 13.86 -17.47 4.73
CA ALA A 12 12.79 -17.32 5.69
C ALA A 12 11.46 -17.05 4.96
N ARG A 13 10.43 -17.84 5.26
CA ARG A 13 9.10 -17.69 4.67
C ARG A 13 8.56 -16.29 4.99
N ARG A 14 8.32 -15.50 3.94
CA ARG A 14 7.66 -14.18 3.99
C ARG A 14 6.16 -14.36 4.25
N GLY A 15 5.78 -14.81 5.44
CA GLY A 15 4.38 -15.11 5.76
C GLY A 15 3.95 -14.67 7.15
N GLY A 16 4.74 -13.84 7.82
CA GLY A 16 4.42 -13.30 9.13
C GLY A 16 3.75 -11.94 9.04
N ARG A 17 2.94 -11.61 10.05
CA ARG A 17 2.46 -10.25 10.28
C ARG A 17 3.66 -9.31 10.42
N MET A 18 3.65 -8.20 9.68
CA MET A 18 4.72 -7.21 9.73
C MET A 18 4.92 -6.69 11.18
N PRO A 19 6.16 -6.60 11.68
CA PRO A 19 6.45 -5.95 12.96
C PRO A 19 5.88 -4.54 13.02
N ARG A 20 5.43 -4.11 14.20
CA ARG A 20 4.84 -2.77 14.38
C ARG A 20 5.80 -1.64 13.97
N ALA A 21 7.10 -1.80 14.24
CA ALA A 21 8.12 -0.83 13.85
C ALA A 21 8.19 -0.65 12.33
N ASP A 22 8.18 -1.75 11.58
CA ASP A 22 8.23 -1.74 10.11
C ASP A 22 6.98 -1.09 9.52
N VAL A 23 5.80 -1.29 10.12
CA VAL A 23 4.55 -0.62 9.71
C VAL A 23 4.66 0.90 9.89
N VAL A 24 5.19 1.36 11.03
CA VAL A 24 5.38 2.78 11.32
C VAL A 24 6.37 3.40 10.33
N GLU A 25 7.48 2.71 10.07
CA GLU A 25 8.48 3.15 9.09
C GLU A 25 7.88 3.26 7.68
N MET A 26 7.09 2.27 7.25
CA MET A 26 6.39 2.31 5.96
C MET A 26 5.49 3.54 5.83
N PHE A 27 4.60 3.78 6.81
CA PHE A 27 3.72 4.94 6.77
C PHE A 27 4.45 6.28 6.89
N THR A 28 5.57 6.31 7.61
CA THR A 28 6.44 7.50 7.70
C THR A 28 6.96 7.88 6.32
N ARG A 29 7.52 6.92 5.57
CA ARG A 29 7.99 7.14 4.20
C ARG A 29 6.88 7.55 3.24
N LEU A 30 5.70 6.92 3.33
CA LEU A 30 4.55 7.31 2.51
C LEU A 30 4.11 8.75 2.77
N ARG A 31 4.09 9.18 4.04
CA ARG A 31 3.78 10.57 4.44
C ARG A 31 4.85 11.55 3.97
N GLU A 32 6.13 11.18 4.02
CA GLU A 32 7.21 12.04 3.49
C GLU A 32 7.07 12.29 1.99
N LEU A 33 6.65 11.27 1.23
CA LEU A 33 6.42 11.37 -0.21
C LEU A 33 5.14 12.13 -0.56
N ASN A 34 4.06 11.93 0.19
CA ASN A 34 2.79 12.64 0.02
C ASN A 34 2.23 13.04 1.39
N PRO A 35 2.57 14.25 1.90
CA PRO A 35 2.15 14.70 3.23
C PRO A 35 0.62 14.87 3.38
N HIS A 36 -0.07 15.15 2.28
CA HIS A 36 -1.50 15.42 2.25
C HIS A 36 -2.17 14.64 1.11
N PRO A 37 -2.24 13.30 1.21
CA PRO A 37 -2.83 12.48 0.16
C PRO A 37 -4.31 12.83 0.01
N LYS A 38 -4.75 13.03 -1.23
CA LYS A 38 -6.14 13.27 -1.60
C LYS A 38 -6.60 12.17 -2.55
N THR A 39 -7.91 12.04 -2.72
CA THR A 39 -8.46 11.19 -3.79
C THR A 39 -8.13 11.77 -5.16
N GLU A 40 -7.99 10.90 -6.16
CA GLU A 40 -7.78 11.28 -7.57
C GLU A 40 -9.12 11.40 -8.33
N LEU A 41 -10.25 11.13 -7.67
CA LEU A 41 -11.58 11.36 -8.21
C LEU A 41 -11.84 12.87 -8.33
N GLU A 42 -12.39 13.31 -9.47
CA GLU A 42 -12.82 14.69 -9.67
C GLU A 42 -14.18 14.91 -9.01
N TYR A 43 -14.30 15.96 -8.20
CA TYR A 43 -15.58 16.35 -7.57
C TYR A 43 -15.59 17.83 -7.17
N SER A 44 -16.78 18.44 -7.17
CA SER A 44 -17.04 19.82 -6.75
C SER A 44 -17.93 19.91 -5.51
N SER A 45 -18.60 18.82 -5.12
CA SER A 45 -19.48 18.77 -3.96
C SER A 45 -19.36 17.45 -3.17
N PRO A 46 -19.74 17.41 -1.88
CA PRO A 46 -19.76 16.16 -1.12
C PRO A 46 -20.70 15.10 -1.70
N PHE A 47 -21.81 15.52 -2.32
CA PHE A 47 -22.73 14.61 -2.99
C PHE A 47 -22.10 13.99 -4.24
N GLU A 48 -21.41 14.79 -5.04
CA GLU A 48 -20.67 14.31 -6.21
C GLU A 48 -19.56 13.33 -5.81
N LEU A 49 -18.81 13.62 -4.74
CA LEU A 49 -17.82 12.68 -4.20
C LEU A 49 -18.46 11.36 -3.77
N LEU A 50 -19.63 11.39 -3.13
CA LEU A 50 -20.35 10.17 -2.75
C LEU A 50 -20.69 9.31 -3.97
N VAL A 51 -21.19 9.94 -5.04
CA VAL A 51 -21.52 9.24 -6.29
C VAL A 51 -20.25 8.70 -6.95
N ALA A 52 -19.20 9.50 -7.06
CA ALA A 52 -17.92 9.08 -7.64
C ALA A 52 -17.33 7.86 -6.90
N VAL A 53 -17.37 7.85 -5.58
CA VAL A 53 -16.92 6.71 -4.75
C VAL A 53 -17.82 5.48 -4.94
N ALA A 54 -19.13 5.65 -5.10
CA ALA A 54 -20.02 4.53 -5.35
C ALA A 54 -19.74 3.88 -6.72
N LEU A 55 -19.38 4.68 -7.72
CA LEU A 55 -19.06 4.20 -9.08
C LEU A 55 -17.63 3.66 -9.21
N SER A 56 -16.71 4.05 -8.32
CA SER A 56 -15.31 3.60 -8.38
C SER A 56 -15.13 2.11 -8.06
N ALA A 57 -16.18 1.46 -7.51
CA ALA A 57 -16.16 0.03 -7.23
C ALA A 57 -15.91 -0.78 -8.52
N GLN A 58 -14.82 -1.56 -8.54
CA GLN A 58 -14.38 -2.33 -9.72
C GLN A 58 -14.12 -1.48 -10.98
N ALA A 59 -13.92 -0.16 -10.80
CA ALA A 59 -13.53 0.77 -11.86
C ALA A 59 -12.16 1.40 -11.54
N THR A 60 -11.69 2.26 -12.44
CA THR A 60 -10.49 3.08 -12.22
C THR A 60 -10.92 4.53 -12.12
N ASP A 61 -10.17 5.37 -11.41
CA ASP A 61 -10.49 6.81 -11.28
C ASP A 61 -10.60 7.48 -12.67
N VAL A 62 -9.74 7.09 -13.62
CA VAL A 62 -9.82 7.52 -15.03
C VAL A 62 -11.14 7.11 -15.70
N GLY A 63 -11.69 5.95 -15.35
CA GLY A 63 -12.98 5.49 -15.85
C GLY A 63 -14.17 6.20 -15.19
N VAL A 64 -14.02 6.66 -13.95
CA VAL A 64 -15.07 7.41 -13.23
C VAL A 64 -15.09 8.88 -13.64
N ASN A 65 -13.93 9.49 -13.91
CA ASN A 65 -13.80 10.90 -14.29
C ASN A 65 -14.13 11.18 -15.78
N LYS A 66 -14.47 10.17 -16.58
CA LYS A 66 -14.79 10.28 -18.02
C LYS A 66 -16.30 10.30 -18.27
#